data_AF-A0A453C0A1-F1
#
_entry.id   AF-A0A453C0A1-F1
#
_cell.length_a   1.000
_cell.length_b   1.000
_cell.length_c   1.000
_cell.angle_alpha   90.00
_cell.angle_beta   90.00
_cell.angle_gamma   90.00
#
_symmetry.space_group_name_H-M   'P 1'
#
loop_
_entity.id
_entity.type
_entity.pdbx_description
1 polymer ?
#
loop_
_entity_poly.entity_id
_entity_poly.type
_entity_poly.pdbx_seq_one_letter_code
_entity_poly.pdbx_strand_id
1 'polypeptide(L)'
;MISQHLGLLKQKFPETPVLALTATATASVKEDVVQALGLANCVVFKQSFNRPNLRYIVMPKTKKCLEDIDCFIRENHPKECGIIYCLSRMDCEKVAEKL
;
A
#
# COMPACT_ATOMS: atom_id res chain seq x y z
N MET A 1 13.26 1.47 3.30
CA MET A 1 14.65 1.13 3.63
C MET A 1 14.66 -0.13 4.48
N ILE A 2 15.43 -1.13 4.10
CA ILE A 2 15.60 -2.37 4.88
C ILE A 2 16.72 -2.13 5.87
N SER A 3 16.54 -2.56 7.12
CA SER A 3 17.59 -2.46 8.13
C SER A 3 18.76 -3.37 7.72
N GLN A 4 19.91 -2.77 7.41
CA GLN A 4 21.13 -3.49 7.05
C GLN A 4 21.63 -4.41 8.18
N HIS A 5 21.10 -4.26 9.39
CA HIS A 5 21.48 -5.08 10.55
C HIS A 5 20.82 -6.46 10.55
N LEU A 6 19.74 -6.69 9.79
CA LEU A 6 19.03 -7.98 9.80
C LEU A 6 19.84 -9.11 9.16
N GLY A 7 20.75 -8.80 8.22
CA GLY A 7 21.65 -9.79 7.62
C GLY A 7 22.54 -10.49 8.65
N LEU A 8 22.87 -9.82 9.78
CA LEU A 8 23.64 -10.40 10.88
C LEU A 8 22.94 -11.61 11.51
N LEU A 9 21.60 -11.65 11.50
CA LEU A 9 20.85 -12.79 12.03
C LEU A 9 21.07 -14.03 11.19
N LYS A 10 21.11 -13.90 9.85
CA LYS A 10 21.38 -15.04 8.96
C LYS A 10 22.83 -15.53 9.09
N GLN A 11 23.77 -14.62 9.37
CA GLN A 11 25.16 -14.99 9.66
C GLN A 11 25.31 -15.73 11.00
N LYS A 12 24.61 -15.28 12.06
CA LYS A 12 24.67 -15.93 13.39
C LYS A 12 23.91 -17.25 13.45
N PHE A 13 22.84 -17.38 12.65
CA PHE A 13 21.96 -18.55 12.63
C PHE A 13 21.80 -19.07 11.20
N PRO A 14 22.85 -19.68 10.61
CA PRO A 14 22.86 -20.06 9.20
C PRO A 14 21.80 -21.11 8.84
N GLU A 15 21.54 -22.06 9.74
CA GLU A 15 20.58 -23.15 9.52
C GLU A 15 19.11 -22.73 9.73
N THR A 16 18.87 -21.56 10.33
CA THR A 16 17.49 -21.10 10.58
C THR A 16 16.87 -20.57 9.28
N PRO A 17 15.70 -21.08 8.86
CA PRO A 17 15.01 -20.59 7.67
C PRO A 17 14.50 -19.16 7.89
N VAL A 18 14.54 -18.35 6.83
CA VAL A 18 14.10 -16.94 6.86
C VAL A 18 13.03 -16.73 5.79
N LEU A 19 11.95 -16.06 6.19
CA LEU A 19 10.89 -15.61 5.29
C LEU A 19 10.88 -14.08 5.24
N ALA A 20 11.08 -13.52 4.04
CA ALA A 20 10.97 -12.09 3.79
C ALA A 20 9.67 -11.81 3.02
N LEU A 21 8.80 -10.97 3.57
CA LEU A 21 7.51 -10.61 2.97
C LEU A 21 7.49 -9.14 2.60
N THR A 22 7.05 -8.84 1.39
CA THR A 22 6.88 -7.47 0.89
C THR A 22 5.68 -7.42 -0.03
N ALA A 23 4.86 -6.37 0.13
CA ALA A 23 3.70 -6.15 -0.73
C ALA A 23 4.07 -5.39 -2.01
N THR A 24 5.15 -4.61 -2.00
CA THR A 24 5.56 -3.74 -3.12
C THR A 24 7.08 -3.79 -3.26
N ALA A 25 7.57 -4.76 -4.03
CA ALA A 25 8.99 -4.82 -4.41
C ALA A 25 9.11 -4.85 -5.94
N THR A 26 9.73 -3.81 -6.48
CA THR A 26 10.27 -3.83 -7.85
C THR A 26 11.39 -4.87 -7.93
N ALA A 27 11.81 -5.22 -9.16
CA ALA A 27 12.91 -6.15 -9.36
C ALA A 27 14.19 -5.69 -8.62
N SER A 28 14.52 -4.40 -8.71
CA SER A 28 15.66 -3.80 -8.01
C SER A 28 15.55 -3.91 -6.48
N VAL A 29 14.40 -3.54 -5.91
CA VAL A 29 14.18 -3.62 -4.46
C VAL A 29 14.30 -5.06 -3.98
N LYS A 30 13.82 -6.04 -4.76
CA LYS A 30 13.97 -7.46 -4.42
C LYS A 30 15.45 -7.88 -4.36
N GLU A 31 16.27 -7.45 -5.32
CA GLU A 31 17.72 -7.74 -5.32
C GLU A 31 18.40 -7.13 -4.09
N ASP A 32 18.06 -5.88 -3.76
CA ASP A 32 18.56 -5.21 -2.56
C ASP A 32 18.17 -5.97 -1.28
N VAL A 33 16.93 -6.49 -1.19
CA VAL A 33 16.46 -7.30 -0.05
C VAL A 33 17.30 -8.56 0.10
N VAL A 34 17.47 -9.30 -1.00
CA VAL A 34 18.18 -10.59 -1.00
C VAL A 34 19.64 -10.39 -0.56
N GLN A 35 20.29 -9.34 -1.08
CA GLN A 35 21.65 -8.99 -0.71
C GLN A 35 21.75 -8.54 0.75
N ALA A 36 20.89 -7.62 1.19
CA ALA A 36 20.94 -7.07 2.55
C ALA A 36 20.67 -8.12 3.64
N LEU A 37 19.85 -9.13 3.33
CA LEU A 37 19.50 -10.20 4.26
C LEU A 37 20.39 -11.45 4.13
N GLY A 38 21.29 -11.50 3.14
CA GLY A 38 22.16 -12.65 2.90
C GLY A 38 21.41 -13.92 2.49
N LEU A 39 20.32 -13.78 1.73
CA LEU A 39 19.42 -14.88 1.35
C LEU A 39 19.90 -15.60 0.09
N ALA A 40 21.06 -16.25 0.17
CA ALA A 40 21.59 -17.04 -0.95
C ALA A 40 20.62 -18.15 -1.37
N ASN A 41 20.42 -18.32 -2.68
CA ASN A 41 19.57 -19.36 -3.29
C ASN A 41 18.11 -19.39 -2.77
N CYS A 42 17.54 -18.24 -2.38
CA CYS A 42 16.17 -18.21 -1.88
C CYS A 42 15.13 -18.50 -2.97
N VAL A 43 14.07 -19.21 -2.61
CA VAL A 43 12.88 -19.35 -3.46
C VAL A 43 12.11 -18.04 -3.46
N VAL A 44 11.77 -17.54 -4.65
CA VAL A 44 11.03 -16.29 -4.81
C VAL A 44 9.62 -16.58 -5.29
N PHE A 45 8.63 -16.21 -4.47
CA PHE A 45 7.22 -16.23 -4.85
C PHE A 45 6.77 -14.84 -5.28
N LYS A 46 6.08 -14.75 -6.41
CA LYS A 46 5.51 -13.50 -6.92
C LYS A 46 4.08 -13.76 -7.38
N GLN A 47 3.19 -12.86 -6.99
CA GLN A 47 1.83 -12.82 -7.49
C GLN A 47 1.57 -11.49 -8.20
N SER A 48 0.56 -11.47 -9.07
CA SER A 48 0.08 -10.23 -9.67
C SER A 48 -0.45 -9.28 -8.58
N PHE A 49 -0.20 -8.00 -8.77
CA PHE A 49 -0.77 -6.93 -7.95
C PHE A 49 -2.24 -6.64 -8.29
N ASN A 50 -2.75 -7.23 -9.39
CA ASN A 50 -4.10 -6.97 -9.86
C ASN A 50 -5.15 -7.40 -8.83
N ARG A 51 -6.11 -6.50 -8.59
CA ARG A 51 -7.27 -6.74 -7.73
C ARG A 51 -8.52 -6.66 -8.61
N PRO A 52 -8.98 -7.78 -9.21
CA PRO A 52 -10.08 -7.76 -10.18
C PRO A 52 -11.41 -7.29 -9.57
N ASN A 53 -11.51 -7.26 -8.25
CA ASN A 53 -12.65 -6.76 -7.49
C ASN A 53 -12.63 -5.23 -7.29
N LEU A 54 -11.59 -4.51 -7.74
CA LEU A 54 -11.50 -3.05 -7.63
C LEU A 54 -11.88 -2.39 -8.96
N ARG A 55 -12.77 -1.40 -8.89
CA ARG A 55 -13.15 -0.56 -10.03
C ARG A 55 -12.44 0.79 -9.92
N TYR A 56 -11.72 1.17 -10.97
CA TYR A 56 -11.05 2.47 -11.06
C TYR A 56 -11.91 3.45 -11.86
N ILE A 57 -12.17 4.64 -11.29
CA ILE A 57 -12.92 5.71 -11.92
C ILE A 57 -12.12 7.00 -11.72
N VAL A 58 -11.97 7.79 -12.79
CA VAL A 58 -11.33 9.10 -12.74
C VAL A 58 -12.35 10.14 -13.17
N MET A 59 -12.60 11.12 -12.29
CA MET A 59 -13.54 12.21 -12.55
C MET A 59 -12.81 13.55 -12.45
N PRO A 60 -13.14 14.54 -13.30
CA PRO A 60 -12.57 15.87 -13.20
C PRO A 60 -13.00 16.54 -11.88
N LYS A 61 -12.05 17.16 -11.18
CA LYS A 61 -12.33 17.87 -9.93
C LYS A 61 -13.11 19.16 -10.22
N THR A 62 -14.31 19.30 -9.66
CA THR A 62 -15.13 20.50 -9.79
C THR A 62 -14.86 21.48 -8.63
N LYS A 63 -15.37 22.71 -8.76
CA LYS A 63 -15.40 23.68 -7.63
C LYS A 63 -16.33 23.23 -6.50
N LYS A 64 -17.24 22.29 -6.76
CA LYS A 64 -18.25 21.74 -5.85
C LYS A 64 -17.91 20.31 -5.40
N CYS A 65 -16.62 19.96 -5.40
CA CYS A 65 -16.13 18.61 -5.11
C CYS A 65 -16.73 17.96 -3.85
N LEU A 66 -17.06 18.73 -2.80
CA LEU A 66 -17.69 18.18 -1.59
C LEU A 66 -19.14 17.74 -1.82
N GLU A 67 -19.93 18.52 -2.57
CA GLU A 67 -21.30 18.15 -2.95
C GLU A 67 -21.27 16.90 -3.85
N ASP A 68 -20.31 16.84 -4.77
CA ASP A 68 -20.12 15.67 -5.65
C ASP A 68 -19.80 14.39 -4.84
N ILE A 69 -18.96 14.51 -3.80
CA ILE A 69 -18.62 13.39 -2.90
C ILE A 69 -19.84 12.93 -2.08
N ASP A 70 -20.57 13.87 -1.45
CA ASP A 70 -21.76 13.54 -0.66
C ASP A 70 -22.82 12.81 -1.51
N CYS A 71 -23.08 13.35 -2.70
CA CYS A 71 -24.01 12.75 -3.65
C CYS A 71 -23.57 11.32 -4.04
N PHE A 72 -22.30 11.15 -4.42
CA PHE A 72 -21.76 9.84 -4.79
C PHE A 72 -21.91 8.81 -3.66
N ILE A 73 -21.60 9.18 -2.42
CA ILE A 73 -21.70 8.29 -1.26
C ILE A 73 -23.16 7.89 -1.01
N ARG A 74 -24.09 8.87 -0.99
CA ARG A 74 -25.51 8.61 -0.71
C ARG A 74 -26.16 7.74 -1.78
N GLU A 75 -25.81 7.94 -3.04
CA GLU A 75 -26.38 7.21 -4.16
C GLU A 75 -25.81 5.79 -4.31
N ASN A 76 -24.49 5.63 -4.12
CA ASN A 76 -23.79 4.38 -4.48
C ASN A 76 -23.38 3.52 -3.28
N HIS A 77 -23.14 4.13 -2.12
CA HIS A 77 -22.57 3.47 -0.94
C HIS A 77 -23.28 3.84 0.38
N PRO A 78 -24.64 3.88 0.42
CA PRO A 78 -25.35 4.24 1.65
C PRO A 78 -25.08 3.22 2.76
N LYS A 79 -24.60 3.70 3.92
CA LYS A 79 -24.27 2.88 5.11
C LYS A 79 -23.10 1.91 4.92
N GLU A 80 -22.27 2.10 3.89
CA GLU A 80 -21.04 1.35 3.70
C GLU A 80 -19.83 2.13 4.24
N CYS A 81 -18.72 1.42 4.49
CA CYS A 81 -17.48 2.04 4.94
C CYS A 81 -16.62 2.49 3.74
N GLY A 82 -16.00 3.66 3.85
CA GLY A 82 -15.10 4.20 2.84
C GLY A 82 -13.95 5.01 3.45
N ILE A 83 -12.97 5.36 2.62
CA ILE A 83 -11.84 6.21 2.99
C ILE A 83 -11.74 7.35 1.97
N ILE A 84 -11.69 8.59 2.45
CA ILE A 84 -11.42 9.78 1.63
C ILE A 84 -9.99 10.25 1.95
N TYR A 85 -9.10 10.16 0.97
CA TYR A 85 -7.76 10.72 1.09
C TYR A 85 -7.75 12.19 0.65
N CYS A 86 -7.29 13.07 1.53
CA CYS A 86 -7.10 14.49 1.23
C CYS A 86 -5.61 14.85 1.17
N LEU A 87 -5.30 15.98 0.53
CA LEU A 87 -3.91 16.43 0.34
C LEU A 87 -3.28 16.95 1.64
N SER A 88 -4.05 17.65 2.47
CA SER A 88 -3.57 18.25 3.73
C SER A 88 -4.44 17.86 4.91
N ARG A 89 -3.90 18.00 6.13
CA ARG A 89 -4.66 17.77 7.38
C ARG A 89 -5.85 18.72 7.49
N MET A 90 -5.65 19.98 7.13
CA MET A 90 -6.71 20.99 7.12
C MET A 90 -7.85 20.61 6.15
N ASP A 91 -7.53 20.01 5.00
CA ASP A 91 -8.56 19.52 4.08
C ASP A 91 -9.33 18.35 4.69
N CYS A 92 -8.66 17.42 5.40
CA CYS A 92 -9.34 16.34 6.11
C CYS A 92 -10.36 16.88 7.12
N GLU A 93 -9.97 17.87 7.93
CA GLU A 93 -10.86 18.48 8.93
C GLU A 93 -12.09 19.13 8.26
N LYS A 94 -11.87 19.93 7.21
CA LYS A 94 -12.96 20.58 6.46
C LYS A 94 -13.92 19.59 5.79
N VAL A 95 -13.39 18.46 5.29
CA VAL A 95 -14.22 17.40 4.67
C VAL A 95 -15.04 16.69 5.75
N ALA A 96 -14.42 16.34 6.87
CA ALA A 96 -15.08 15.64 7.97
C ALA A 96 -16.17 16.47 8.67
N GLU A 97 -16.03 17.80 8.73
CA GLU A 97 -17.07 18.68 9.29
C GLU A 97 -18.28 18.84 8.37
N LYS A 98 -18.12 18.60 7.06
CA LYS A 98 -19.14 18.90 6.04
C LYS A 98 -19.90 17.69 5.51
N LEU A 99 -19.38 16.48 5.72
CA LEU A 99 -19.99 15.21 5.34
C LEU A 99 -20.63 14.55 6.58
#